data_AF-N4WST7-F1
#
_entry.id   AF-N4WST7-F1
#
_cell.length_a   1.000
_cell.length_b   1.000
_cell.length_c   1.000
_cell.angle_alpha   90.00
_cell.angle_beta   90.00
_cell.angle_gamma   90.00
#
_symmetry.space_group_name_H-M   'P 1'
#
loop_
_entity.id
_entity.type
_entity.pdbx_description
1 polymer ?
#
loop_
_entity_poly.entity_id
_entity_poly.type
_entity_poly.pdbx_seq_one_letter_code
_entity_poly.pdbx_strand_id
1 'polypeptide(L)'
;MATKTEPEIILYDLGSTKNVCFSPVVWRIRMMLNYKKLPYTTIFLEFPDIEPTLKELGIVPGPSAAGRYTVPAIHHVPTNTYLMDSVPIANFIETTYPEPPVPLTSELGCEIEAKARSVVGTTFRASVMPREMYILSPRAQEYFRRSREAMLGHPLEDLLDPEKEGQAWKAADSGTRALGELMLTNKADGPFVLGAKPSLTDFFVAGNLQTARMVGEDVFQRFMEYPGYSEIYEACLPFMQKRD
;
A
#
# COMPACT_ATOMS: atom_id res chain seq x y z
N MET A 1 -23.29 22.31 19.81
CA MET A 1 -21.82 22.46 19.89
C MET A 1 -21.23 21.11 19.57
N ALA A 2 -20.76 20.89 18.34
CA ALA A 2 -20.08 19.64 18.02
C ALA A 2 -18.71 19.68 18.71
N THR A 3 -18.51 18.84 19.72
CA THR A 3 -17.18 18.57 20.28
C THR A 3 -16.29 18.12 19.14
N LYS A 4 -15.29 18.91 18.76
CA LYS A 4 -14.19 18.44 17.93
C LYS A 4 -13.50 17.33 18.74
N THR A 5 -13.85 16.09 18.45
CA THR A 5 -13.08 14.94 18.92
C THR A 5 -11.70 15.03 18.29
N GLU A 6 -10.67 15.14 19.13
CA GLU A 6 -9.29 15.01 18.68
C GLU A 6 -9.12 13.65 17.97
N PRO A 7 -8.29 13.56 16.92
CA PRO A 7 -8.09 12.30 16.22
C PRO A 7 -7.49 11.26 17.18
N GLU A 8 -8.06 10.05 17.18
CA GLU A 8 -7.54 8.95 18.01
C GLU A 8 -6.20 8.43 17.46
N ILE A 9 -5.97 8.60 16.16
CA ILE A 9 -4.78 8.11 15.47
C ILE A 9 -4.15 9.22 14.63
N ILE A 10 -2.83 9.37 14.73
CA ILE A 10 -2.02 10.12 13.79
C ILE A 10 -1.32 9.09 12.89
N LEU A 11 -1.61 9.12 11.60
CA LEU A 11 -1.00 8.26 10.58
C LEU A 11 0.12 9.00 9.87
N TYR A 12 1.34 8.50 9.95
CA TYR A 12 2.47 8.99 9.17
C TYR A 12 2.51 8.29 7.82
N ASP A 13 2.36 9.08 6.75
CA ASP A 13 2.24 8.62 5.36
C ASP A 13 3.35 9.25 4.51
N LEU A 14 3.58 8.68 3.33
CA LEU A 14 4.52 9.19 2.34
C LEU A 14 3.86 10.29 1.52
N GLY A 15 4.44 11.49 1.57
CA GLY A 15 3.99 12.67 0.85
C GLY A 15 4.26 12.59 -0.66
N SER A 16 3.29 13.07 -1.45
CA SER A 16 3.44 13.31 -2.88
C SER A 16 3.13 14.77 -3.22
N THR A 17 3.56 15.23 -4.38
CA THR A 17 3.22 16.55 -4.94
C THR A 17 1.71 16.74 -5.17
N LYS A 18 0.95 15.63 -5.20
CA LYS A 18 -0.51 15.63 -5.31
C LYS A 18 -1.22 15.74 -3.95
N ASN A 19 -0.46 15.83 -2.86
CA ASN A 19 -0.94 15.91 -1.47
C ASN A 19 -1.94 14.79 -1.10
N VAL A 20 -1.69 13.57 -1.60
CA VAL A 20 -2.50 12.37 -1.34
C VAL A 20 -1.60 11.16 -1.14
N CYS A 21 -2.13 10.16 -0.43
CA CYS A 21 -1.50 8.85 -0.25
C CYS A 21 -1.24 8.15 -1.59
N PHE A 22 0.00 7.69 -1.80
CA PHE A 22 0.35 6.80 -2.91
C PHE A 22 1.13 5.56 -2.44
N SER A 23 1.50 5.45 -1.16
CA SER A 23 2.24 4.28 -0.69
C SER A 23 1.33 3.06 -0.58
N PRO A 24 1.66 1.92 -1.21
CA PRO A 24 0.79 0.74 -1.20
C PRO A 24 0.64 0.14 0.19
N VAL A 25 1.68 0.23 1.03
CA VAL A 25 1.66 -0.27 2.41
C VAL A 25 0.90 0.65 3.36
N VAL A 26 0.89 1.96 3.10
CA VAL A 26 0.09 2.90 3.89
C VAL A 26 -1.39 2.80 3.52
N TRP A 27 -1.69 2.61 2.22
CA TRP A 27 -3.06 2.35 1.75
C TRP A 27 -3.75 1.20 2.48
N ARG A 28 -3.01 0.15 2.86
CA ARG A 28 -3.54 -0.98 3.65
C ARG A 28 -4.10 -0.52 4.98
N ILE A 29 -3.30 0.23 5.74
CA ILE A 29 -3.69 0.77 7.04
C ILE A 29 -4.78 1.82 6.90
N ARG A 30 -4.66 2.72 5.92
CA ARG A 30 -5.65 3.75 5.62
C ARG A 30 -7.03 3.14 5.35
N MET A 31 -7.12 2.11 4.52
CA MET A 31 -8.38 1.40 4.25
C MET A 31 -8.92 0.68 5.48
N MET A 32 -8.04 0.07 6.29
CA MET A 32 -8.44 -0.56 7.56
C MET A 32 -9.04 0.46 8.53
N LEU A 33 -8.41 1.63 8.70
CA LEU A 33 -8.93 2.73 9.51
C LEU A 33 -10.28 3.23 8.98
N ASN A 34 -10.39 3.42 7.67
CA ASN A 34 -11.62 3.88 7.02
C ASN A 34 -12.77 2.86 7.17
N TYR A 35 -12.51 1.57 6.96
CA TYR A 35 -13.49 0.50 7.12
C TYR A 35 -14.00 0.40 8.55
N LYS A 36 -13.10 0.50 9.53
CA LYS A 36 -13.44 0.52 10.96
C LYS A 36 -14.00 1.86 11.44
N LYS A 37 -14.06 2.88 10.58
CA LYS A 37 -14.53 4.25 10.87
C LYS A 37 -13.75 4.91 12.03
N LEU A 38 -12.46 4.61 12.15
CA LEU A 38 -11.60 5.19 13.18
C LEU A 38 -11.20 6.62 12.80
N PRO A 39 -11.33 7.60 13.71
CA PRO A 39 -10.92 8.96 13.43
C PRO A 39 -9.40 9.07 13.44
N TYR A 40 -8.82 9.53 12.34
CA TYR A 40 -7.38 9.78 12.24
C TYR A 40 -7.06 11.08 11.50
N THR A 41 -5.83 11.55 11.64
CA THR A 41 -5.24 12.59 10.78
C THR A 41 -3.99 12.04 10.13
N THR A 42 -3.62 12.54 8.95
CA THR A 42 -2.36 12.17 8.31
C THR A 42 -1.31 13.26 8.46
N ILE A 43 -0.09 12.84 8.81
CA ILE A 43 1.12 13.64 8.66
C ILE A 43 1.88 13.07 7.46
N PHE A 44 1.98 13.85 6.39
CA PHE A 44 2.76 13.48 5.21
C PHE A 44 4.23 13.80 5.42
N LEU A 45 5.09 12.80 5.24
CA LEU A 45 6.54 12.90 5.29
C LEU A 45 7.12 12.67 3.90
N GLU A 46 8.10 13.46 3.48
CA GLU A 46 8.90 13.09 2.32
C GLU A 46 9.91 12.00 2.69
N PHE A 47 10.39 11.25 1.70
CA PHE A 47 11.40 10.21 1.91
C PHE A 47 12.58 10.59 2.85
N PRO A 48 13.27 11.75 2.68
CA PRO A 48 14.38 12.11 3.56
C PRO A 48 13.96 12.46 4.99
N ASP A 49 12.69 12.72 5.24
CA ASP A 49 12.18 13.14 6.55
C ASP A 49 11.65 11.96 7.38
N ILE A 50 11.45 10.78 6.78
CA ILE A 50 10.92 9.59 7.47
C ILE A 50 11.82 9.20 8.64
N GLU A 51 13.10 8.93 8.37
CA GLU A 51 14.05 8.50 9.41
C GLU A 51 14.21 9.51 10.56
N PRO A 52 14.52 10.81 10.31
CA PRO A 52 14.68 11.76 11.41
C PRO A 52 13.40 11.94 12.22
N THR A 53 12.23 12.01 11.57
CA THR A 53 10.95 12.18 12.27
C THR A 53 10.65 10.98 13.17
N LEU A 54 10.75 9.76 12.63
CA LEU A 54 10.42 8.57 13.41
C LEU A 54 11.42 8.32 14.55
N LYS A 55 12.69 8.72 14.39
CA LYS A 55 13.67 8.74 15.49
C LYS A 55 13.28 9.69 16.61
N GLU A 56 12.86 10.91 16.28
CA GLU A 56 12.43 11.91 17.26
C GLU A 56 11.22 11.43 18.08
N LEU A 57 10.33 10.66 17.45
CA LEU A 57 9.18 10.02 18.10
C LEU A 57 9.56 8.80 18.96
N GLY A 58 10.84 8.45 19.05
CA GLY A 58 11.33 7.31 19.83
C GLY A 58 10.99 5.95 19.22
N ILE A 59 10.61 5.89 17.94
CA ILE A 59 10.33 4.64 17.24
C ILE A 59 11.65 3.91 16.96
N VAL A 60 11.66 2.60 17.20
CA VAL A 60 12.79 1.73 16.90
C VAL A 60 12.36 0.74 15.80
N PRO A 61 13.07 0.68 14.66
CA PRO A 61 12.77 -0.27 13.60
C PRO A 61 12.88 -1.72 14.06
N GLY A 62 11.82 -2.49 13.83
CA GLY A 62 11.81 -3.92 14.07
C GLY A 62 12.59 -4.71 13.01
N PRO A 63 12.83 -6.02 13.25
CA PRO A 63 13.49 -6.90 12.29
C PRO A 63 12.77 -6.98 10.94
N SER A 64 11.44 -6.88 10.93
CA SER A 64 10.60 -6.90 9.72
C SER A 64 10.89 -5.75 8.76
N ALA A 65 11.36 -4.61 9.26
CA ALA A 65 11.77 -3.45 8.47
C ALA A 65 13.26 -3.51 8.04
N ALA A 66 13.97 -4.60 8.34
CA ALA A 66 15.41 -4.74 8.14
C ALA A 66 16.22 -3.58 8.73
N GLY A 67 15.81 -3.08 9.91
CA GLY A 67 16.46 -1.97 10.59
C GLY A 67 16.23 -0.59 9.97
N ARG A 68 15.37 -0.46 8.95
CA ARG A 68 15.08 0.81 8.27
C ARG A 68 13.84 1.48 8.83
N TYR A 69 13.88 2.80 8.89
CA TYR A 69 12.71 3.62 9.18
C TYR A 69 11.81 3.72 7.95
N THR A 70 10.53 3.38 8.10
CA THR A 70 9.57 3.29 7.00
C THR A 70 8.19 3.80 7.42
N VAL A 71 7.35 4.10 6.44
CA VAL A 71 5.90 4.28 6.65
C VAL A 71 5.14 3.03 6.17
N PRO A 72 3.95 2.72 6.71
CA PRO A 72 3.20 3.49 7.71
C PRO A 72 3.86 3.45 9.09
N ALA A 73 3.70 4.55 9.81
CA ALA A 73 3.81 4.60 11.26
C ALA A 73 2.55 5.25 11.83
N ILE A 74 2.21 4.94 13.08
CA ILE A 74 1.10 5.59 13.78
C ILE A 74 1.51 6.07 15.16
N HIS A 75 0.85 7.12 15.63
CA HIS A 75 0.68 7.41 17.04
C HIS A 75 -0.78 7.22 17.40
N HIS A 76 -1.07 6.25 18.26
CA HIS A 76 -2.37 6.06 18.86
C HIS A 76 -2.46 6.92 20.13
N VAL A 77 -3.22 8.00 20.06
CA VAL A 77 -3.31 9.04 21.09
C VAL A 77 -3.86 8.48 22.41
N PRO A 78 -4.96 7.67 22.43
CA PRO A 78 -5.54 7.18 23.68
C PRO A 78 -4.59 6.34 24.55
N THR A 79 -3.73 5.53 23.93
CA THR A 79 -2.76 4.68 24.66
C THR A 79 -1.34 5.23 24.62
N ASN A 80 -1.14 6.39 24.02
CA ASN A 80 0.17 6.99 23.74
C ASN A 80 1.17 5.99 23.13
N THR A 81 0.71 5.19 22.17
CA THR A 81 1.51 4.11 21.57
C THR A 81 1.98 4.51 20.18
N TYR A 82 3.29 4.35 19.94
CA TYR A 82 3.91 4.57 18.64
C TYR A 82 4.27 3.24 18.01
N LEU A 83 3.84 3.03 16.76
CA LEU A 83 4.10 1.81 16.01
C LEU A 83 4.55 2.16 14.60
N MET A 84 5.38 1.30 14.02
CA MET A 84 5.80 1.35 12.64
C MET A 84 5.65 -0.04 12.04
N ASP A 85 5.57 -0.12 10.72
CA ASP A 85 5.30 -1.33 9.92
C ASP A 85 3.81 -1.71 9.91
N SER A 86 3.31 -1.97 8.70
CA SER A 86 1.91 -2.30 8.44
C SER A 86 1.42 -3.53 9.23
N VAL A 87 2.25 -4.55 9.44
CA VAL A 87 1.81 -5.78 10.13
C VAL A 87 1.56 -5.56 11.62
N PRO A 88 2.51 -5.04 12.43
CA PRO A 88 2.24 -4.76 13.85
C PRO A 88 1.15 -3.70 14.02
N ILE A 89 1.05 -2.70 13.13
CA ILE A 89 -0.03 -1.71 13.17
C ILE A 89 -1.39 -2.37 12.96
N ALA A 90 -1.54 -3.25 11.96
CA ALA A 90 -2.80 -3.94 11.71
C ALA A 90 -3.20 -4.84 12.90
N ASN A 91 -2.24 -5.58 13.48
CA ASN A 91 -2.49 -6.38 14.69
C ASN A 91 -2.94 -5.52 15.88
N PHE A 92 -2.30 -4.37 16.08
CA PHE A 92 -2.68 -3.43 17.15
C PHE A 92 -4.09 -2.88 16.94
N ILE A 93 -4.43 -2.45 15.72
CA ILE A 93 -5.76 -1.92 15.40
C ILE A 93 -6.82 -3.01 15.58
N GLU A 94 -6.58 -4.24 15.10
CA GLU A 94 -7.54 -5.35 15.24
C GLU A 94 -7.75 -5.75 16.71
N THR A 95 -6.70 -5.71 17.52
CA THR A 95 -6.79 -6.00 18.96
C THR A 95 -7.52 -4.90 19.73
N THR A 96 -7.25 -3.63 19.40
CA THR A 96 -7.80 -2.47 20.10
C THR A 96 -9.24 -2.16 19.66
N TYR A 97 -9.55 -2.40 18.40
CA TYR A 97 -10.83 -2.12 17.75
C TYR A 97 -11.31 -3.35 16.95
N PRO A 98 -11.81 -4.40 17.63
CA PRO A 98 -12.12 -5.68 17.00
C PRO A 98 -13.29 -5.62 16.02
N GLU A 99 -14.19 -4.64 16.15
CA GLU A 99 -15.38 -4.52 15.32
C GLU A 99 -15.34 -3.27 14.41
N PRO A 100 -15.73 -3.39 13.13
CA PRO A 100 -15.97 -4.63 12.38
C PRO A 100 -14.65 -5.41 12.14
N PRO A 101 -14.67 -6.76 12.11
CA PRO A 101 -13.46 -7.56 12.01
C PRO A 101 -12.81 -7.43 10.64
N VAL A 102 -11.48 -7.46 10.61
CA VAL A 102 -10.65 -7.53 9.41
C VAL A 102 -9.70 -8.71 9.55
N PRO A 103 -9.96 -9.85 8.88
CA PRO A 103 -9.02 -10.96 8.87
C PRO A 103 -7.65 -10.49 8.37
N LEU A 104 -6.63 -10.61 9.22
CA LEU A 104 -5.27 -10.16 8.92
C LEU A 104 -4.50 -11.20 8.08
N THR A 105 -4.86 -12.46 8.22
CA THR A 105 -4.23 -13.60 7.53
C THR A 105 -5.26 -14.68 7.22
N SER A 106 -5.09 -15.37 6.11
CA SER A 106 -5.78 -16.61 5.77
C SER A 106 -4.88 -17.43 4.83
N GLU A 107 -5.15 -18.73 4.67
CA GLU A 107 -4.37 -19.58 3.74
C GLU A 107 -4.41 -19.00 2.31
N LEU A 108 -5.61 -18.70 1.81
CA LEU A 108 -5.83 -18.08 0.52
C LEU A 108 -5.16 -16.70 0.40
N GLY A 109 -5.28 -15.86 1.45
CA GLY A 109 -4.68 -14.53 1.46
C GLY A 109 -3.16 -14.57 1.41
N CYS A 110 -2.54 -15.48 2.16
CA CYS A 110 -1.10 -15.71 2.13
C CYS A 110 -0.62 -16.20 0.76
N GLU A 111 -1.37 -17.10 0.11
CA GLU A 111 -1.05 -17.57 -1.24
C GLU A 111 -1.12 -16.43 -2.26
N ILE A 112 -2.20 -15.64 -2.23
CA ILE A 112 -2.40 -14.46 -3.09
C ILE A 112 -1.24 -13.48 -2.91
N GLU A 113 -0.89 -13.11 -1.68
CA GLU A 113 0.18 -12.15 -1.44
C GLU A 113 1.56 -12.68 -1.84
N ALA A 114 1.85 -13.97 -1.63
CA ALA A 114 3.10 -14.58 -2.05
C ALA A 114 3.23 -14.59 -3.58
N LYS A 115 2.17 -15.00 -4.29
CA LYS A 115 2.13 -15.01 -5.76
C LYS A 115 2.14 -13.60 -6.34
N ALA A 116 1.48 -12.63 -5.69
CA ALA A 116 1.54 -11.22 -6.07
C ALA A 116 2.97 -10.67 -5.98
N ARG A 117 3.68 -10.94 -4.88
CA ARG A 117 5.07 -10.49 -4.73
C ARG A 117 6.01 -11.10 -5.78
N SER A 118 5.84 -12.36 -6.14
CA SER A 118 6.71 -13.04 -7.11
C SER A 118 6.41 -12.67 -8.56
N VAL A 119 5.13 -12.52 -8.91
CA VAL A 119 4.70 -12.23 -10.29
C VAL A 119 4.54 -10.73 -10.49
N VAL A 120 3.55 -10.13 -9.83
CA VAL A 120 3.19 -8.71 -9.99
C VAL A 120 4.29 -7.79 -9.45
N GLY A 121 5.10 -8.24 -8.48
CA GLY A 121 6.27 -7.49 -8.01
C GLY A 121 7.27 -7.16 -9.12
N THR A 122 7.39 -8.00 -10.15
CA THR A 122 8.27 -7.74 -11.30
C THR A 122 7.75 -6.60 -12.18
N THR A 123 6.44 -6.54 -12.45
CA THR A 123 5.82 -5.45 -13.21
C THR A 123 5.76 -4.17 -12.40
N PHE A 124 5.57 -4.24 -11.08
CA PHE A 124 5.69 -3.07 -10.20
C PHE A 124 7.11 -2.49 -10.23
N ARG A 125 8.14 -3.33 -10.21
CA ARG A 125 9.53 -2.88 -10.33
C ARG A 125 9.79 -2.23 -11.69
N ALA A 126 9.33 -2.83 -12.78
CA ALA A 126 9.57 -2.32 -14.13
C ALA A 126 8.74 -1.07 -14.45
N SER A 127 7.50 -0.99 -14.00
CA SER A 127 6.54 0.02 -14.46
C SER A 127 6.15 1.06 -13.41
N VAL A 128 5.96 0.64 -12.16
CA VAL A 128 5.42 1.54 -11.12
C VAL A 128 6.55 2.33 -10.45
N MET A 129 7.59 1.64 -9.97
CA MET A 129 8.71 2.23 -9.25
C MET A 129 9.38 3.42 -9.98
N PRO A 130 9.81 3.31 -11.25
CA PRO A 130 10.44 4.45 -11.93
C PRO A 130 9.47 5.62 -12.15
N ARG A 131 8.16 5.36 -12.30
CA ARG A 131 7.12 6.39 -12.46
C ARG A 131 6.77 7.12 -11.17
N GLU A 132 7.16 6.61 -10.00
CA GLU A 132 7.02 7.36 -8.73
C GLU A 132 7.72 8.72 -8.81
N MET A 133 8.82 8.84 -9.58
CA MET A 133 9.50 10.11 -9.83
C MET A 133 8.56 11.23 -10.30
N TYR A 134 7.48 10.92 -11.02
CA TYR A 134 6.53 11.92 -11.54
C TYR A 134 5.62 12.53 -10.49
N ILE A 135 5.54 11.94 -9.30
CA ILE A 135 4.68 12.43 -8.21
C ILE A 135 5.47 12.86 -6.97
N LEU A 136 6.80 12.74 -6.99
CA LEU A 136 7.68 13.16 -5.90
C LEU A 136 8.11 14.62 -6.05
N SER A 137 8.32 15.30 -4.92
CA SER A 137 8.95 16.63 -4.92
C SER A 137 10.42 16.53 -5.37
N PRO A 138 11.07 17.63 -5.79
CA PRO A 138 12.48 17.59 -6.20
C PRO A 138 13.41 16.98 -5.15
N ARG A 139 13.18 17.26 -3.86
CA ARG A 139 13.97 16.72 -2.74
C ARG A 139 13.73 15.22 -2.55
N ALA A 140 12.47 14.80 -2.63
CA ALA A 140 12.12 13.39 -2.55
C ALA A 140 12.63 12.59 -3.77
N GLN A 141 12.63 13.19 -4.96
CA GLN A 141 13.19 12.63 -6.19
C GLN A 141 14.70 12.35 -6.05
N GLU A 142 15.47 13.29 -5.50
CA GLU A 142 16.92 13.09 -5.30
C GLU A 142 17.20 11.92 -4.36
N TYR A 143 16.50 11.85 -3.23
CA TYR A 143 16.60 10.72 -2.30
C TYR A 143 16.18 9.40 -2.98
N PHE A 144 15.05 9.40 -3.68
CA PHE A 144 14.50 8.22 -4.32
C PHE A 144 15.45 7.68 -5.39
N ARG A 145 15.95 8.55 -6.28
CA ARG A 145 16.92 8.18 -7.31
C ARG A 145 18.17 7.57 -6.68
N ARG A 146 18.82 8.26 -5.75
CA ARG A 146 20.04 7.78 -5.08
C ARG A 146 19.84 6.39 -4.46
N SER A 147 18.73 6.20 -3.75
CA SER A 147 18.45 4.92 -3.06
C SER A 147 18.07 3.79 -4.01
N ARG A 148 17.25 4.07 -5.04
CA ARG A 148 16.77 3.03 -5.96
C ARG A 148 17.81 2.68 -7.01
N GLU A 149 18.54 3.63 -7.56
CA GLU A 149 19.62 3.31 -8.53
C GLU A 149 20.77 2.55 -7.88
N ALA A 150 21.10 2.84 -6.61
CA ALA A 150 22.06 2.01 -5.85
C ALA A 150 21.56 0.56 -5.65
N MET A 151 20.24 0.37 -5.49
CA MET A 151 19.63 -0.96 -5.40
C MET A 151 19.52 -1.67 -6.76
N LEU A 152 19.28 -0.92 -7.83
CA LEU A 152 19.11 -1.44 -9.19
C LEU A 152 20.45 -1.72 -9.88
N GLY A 153 21.48 -0.94 -9.58
CA GLY A 153 22.77 -0.96 -10.28
C GLY A 153 22.77 -0.23 -11.62
N HIS A 154 21.69 0.47 -11.96
CA HIS A 154 21.53 1.22 -13.21
C HIS A 154 20.49 2.36 -13.03
N PRO A 155 20.38 3.31 -13.98
CA PRO A 155 19.39 4.38 -13.93
C PRO A 155 17.94 3.90 -13.89
N LEU A 156 17.04 4.67 -13.27
CA LEU A 156 15.60 4.36 -13.22
C LEU A 156 14.97 4.28 -14.61
N GLU A 157 15.41 5.15 -15.52
CA GLU A 157 14.90 5.27 -16.88
C GLU A 157 15.10 3.99 -17.71
N ASP A 158 16.11 3.19 -17.40
CA ASP A 158 16.36 1.92 -18.09
C ASP A 158 15.22 0.91 -17.89
N LEU A 159 14.40 1.06 -16.84
CA LEU A 159 13.22 0.24 -16.60
C LEU A 159 12.03 0.64 -17.49
N LEU A 160 12.01 1.89 -17.96
CA LEU A 160 10.98 2.46 -18.80
C LEU A 160 11.28 2.32 -20.30
N ASP A 161 12.38 1.65 -20.66
CA ASP A 161 12.61 1.22 -22.02
C ASP A 161 11.43 0.34 -22.49
N PRO A 162 10.73 0.69 -23.59
CA PRO A 162 9.50 0.01 -24.00
C PRO A 162 9.67 -1.51 -24.23
N GLU A 163 10.85 -1.94 -24.67
CA GLU A 163 11.13 -3.36 -24.87
C GLU A 163 11.27 -4.08 -23.52
N LYS A 164 12.09 -3.56 -22.61
CA LYS A 164 12.27 -4.13 -21.27
C LYS A 164 10.98 -4.13 -20.46
N GLU A 165 10.25 -3.02 -20.46
CA GLU A 165 8.95 -2.92 -19.79
C GLU A 165 7.97 -3.95 -20.40
N GLY A 166 7.87 -4.01 -21.73
CA GLY A 166 7.02 -4.97 -22.43
C GLY A 166 7.35 -6.43 -22.10
N GLN A 167 8.64 -6.77 -22.01
CA GLN A 167 9.11 -8.11 -21.62
C GLN A 167 8.70 -8.46 -20.19
N ALA A 168 8.84 -7.54 -19.23
CA ALA A 168 8.44 -7.75 -17.84
C ALA A 168 6.95 -8.08 -17.74
N TRP A 169 6.11 -7.32 -18.45
CA TRP A 169 4.68 -7.61 -18.49
C TRP A 169 4.34 -8.92 -19.19
N LYS A 170 4.99 -9.22 -20.31
CA LYS A 170 4.77 -10.49 -21.02
C LYS A 170 5.14 -11.70 -20.15
N ALA A 171 6.24 -11.59 -19.38
CA ALA A 171 6.67 -12.63 -18.46
C ALA A 171 5.67 -12.82 -17.30
N ALA A 172 5.02 -11.74 -16.86
CA ALA A 172 4.05 -11.77 -15.77
C ALA A 172 2.61 -12.12 -16.20
N ASP A 173 2.28 -12.10 -17.50
CA ASP A 173 0.90 -12.19 -18.01
C ASP A 173 0.12 -13.39 -17.45
N SER A 174 0.62 -14.61 -17.65
CA SER A 174 -0.06 -15.83 -17.21
C SER A 174 -0.19 -15.91 -15.70
N GLY A 175 0.85 -15.51 -14.97
CA GLY A 175 0.85 -15.47 -13.50
C GLY A 175 -0.11 -14.41 -12.96
N THR A 176 -0.22 -13.25 -13.61
CA THR A 176 -1.11 -12.15 -13.23
C THR A 176 -2.56 -12.55 -13.43
N ARG A 177 -2.87 -13.24 -14.54
CA ARG A 177 -4.19 -13.83 -14.80
C ARG A 177 -4.56 -14.89 -13.76
N ALA A 178 -3.66 -15.83 -13.51
CA ALA A 178 -3.90 -16.90 -12.53
C ALA A 178 -3.97 -16.39 -11.09
N LEU A 179 -3.36 -15.25 -10.78
CA LEU A 179 -3.55 -14.55 -9.50
C LEU A 179 -4.93 -13.89 -9.45
N GLY A 180 -5.34 -13.27 -10.54
CA GLY A 180 -6.68 -12.73 -10.74
C GLY A 180 -7.79 -13.74 -10.45
N GLU A 181 -7.69 -14.92 -11.06
CA GLU A 181 -8.63 -16.03 -10.85
C GLU A 181 -8.63 -16.53 -9.39
N LEU A 182 -7.46 -16.57 -8.75
CA LEU A 182 -7.32 -16.96 -7.33
C LEU A 182 -8.01 -15.94 -6.40
N MET A 183 -7.97 -14.64 -6.71
CA MET A 183 -8.70 -13.63 -5.94
C MET A 183 -10.23 -13.82 -6.02
N LEU A 184 -10.73 -14.50 -7.05
CA LEU A 184 -12.15 -14.75 -7.27
C LEU A 184 -12.64 -16.10 -6.69
N THR A 185 -11.81 -16.85 -5.96
CA THR A 185 -12.18 -18.17 -5.41
C THR A 185 -13.51 -18.15 -4.63
N ASN A 186 -13.78 -17.10 -3.86
CA ASN A 186 -15.01 -16.96 -3.06
C ASN A 186 -16.01 -15.95 -3.66
N LYS A 187 -15.95 -15.67 -4.97
CA LYS A 187 -16.82 -14.66 -5.64
C LYS A 187 -18.31 -14.92 -5.46
N ALA A 188 -18.71 -16.19 -5.30
CA ALA A 188 -20.11 -16.55 -5.05
C ALA A 188 -20.61 -16.11 -3.66
N ASP A 189 -19.70 -15.99 -2.69
CA ASP A 189 -20.01 -15.64 -1.29
C ASP A 189 -19.91 -14.14 -1.03
N GLY A 190 -19.30 -13.38 -1.94
CA GLY A 190 -19.25 -11.93 -1.89
C GLY A 190 -18.14 -11.32 -2.73
N PRO A 191 -17.98 -9.99 -2.69
CA PRO A 191 -17.09 -9.27 -3.59
C PRO A 191 -15.62 -9.26 -3.14
N PHE A 192 -15.30 -9.78 -1.95
CA PHE A 192 -13.95 -9.78 -1.37
C PHE A 192 -13.29 -11.16 -1.48
N VAL A 193 -11.97 -11.21 -1.31
CA VAL A 193 -11.16 -12.44 -1.35
C VAL A 193 -11.71 -13.53 -0.43
N LEU A 194 -12.22 -13.15 0.76
CA LEU A 194 -12.81 -14.08 1.74
C LEU A 194 -14.35 -14.07 1.73
N GLY A 195 -14.96 -13.60 0.65
CA GLY A 195 -16.42 -13.57 0.46
C GLY A 195 -17.03 -12.23 0.84
N ALA A 196 -17.86 -12.20 1.89
CA ALA A 196 -18.78 -11.09 2.16
C ALA A 196 -18.15 -9.82 2.76
N LYS A 197 -17.03 -9.94 3.49
CA LYS A 197 -16.37 -8.83 4.21
C LYS A 197 -14.91 -8.70 3.78
N PRO A 198 -14.33 -7.48 3.81
CA PRO A 198 -12.95 -7.26 3.42
C PRO A 198 -11.98 -7.91 4.42
N SER A 199 -10.85 -8.33 3.89
CA SER A 199 -9.66 -8.78 4.60
C SER A 199 -8.49 -7.83 4.35
N LEU A 200 -7.40 -8.00 5.11
CA LEU A 200 -6.18 -7.24 4.86
C LEU A 200 -5.59 -7.53 3.47
N THR A 201 -5.82 -8.73 2.91
CA THR A 201 -5.41 -9.08 1.55
C THR A 201 -6.17 -8.26 0.49
N ASP A 202 -7.46 -7.98 0.68
CA ASP A 202 -8.21 -7.08 -0.23
C ASP A 202 -7.57 -5.68 -0.25
N PHE A 203 -7.23 -5.16 0.94
CA PHE A 203 -6.55 -3.87 1.07
C PHE A 203 -5.12 -3.90 0.53
N PHE A 204 -4.42 -5.03 0.60
CA PHE A 204 -3.14 -5.25 -0.06
C PHE A 204 -3.28 -5.08 -1.57
N VAL A 205 -4.23 -5.77 -2.20
CA VAL A 205 -4.44 -5.73 -3.65
C VAL A 205 -4.88 -4.34 -4.08
N ALA A 206 -5.93 -3.81 -3.47
CA ALA A 206 -6.52 -2.54 -3.85
C ALA A 206 -5.56 -1.36 -3.61
N GLY A 207 -4.74 -1.40 -2.55
CA GLY A 207 -3.72 -0.38 -2.28
C GLY A 207 -2.58 -0.35 -3.31
N ASN A 208 -2.16 -1.52 -3.80
CA ASN A 208 -1.20 -1.61 -4.89
C ASN A 208 -1.77 -1.05 -6.20
N LEU A 209 -3.03 -1.39 -6.52
CA LEU A 209 -3.72 -0.86 -7.70
C LEU A 209 -3.93 0.66 -7.64
N GLN A 210 -4.30 1.18 -6.46
CA GLN A 210 -4.41 2.62 -6.25
C GLN A 210 -3.05 3.31 -6.44
N THR A 211 -1.95 2.70 -6.00
CA THR A 211 -0.59 3.20 -6.24
C THR A 211 -0.27 3.27 -7.74
N ALA A 212 -0.53 2.19 -8.49
CA ALA A 212 -0.34 2.15 -9.93
C ALA A 212 -1.09 3.30 -10.61
N ARG A 213 -2.35 3.52 -10.23
CA ARG A 213 -3.19 4.61 -10.77
C ARG A 213 -2.61 6.00 -10.51
N MET A 214 -2.00 6.20 -9.34
CA MET A 214 -1.42 7.49 -8.96
C MET A 214 -0.20 7.88 -9.78
N VAL A 215 0.59 6.87 -10.21
CA VAL A 215 1.82 7.08 -11.00
C VAL A 215 1.59 6.99 -12.52
N GLY A 216 0.58 6.24 -12.96
CA GLY A 216 0.24 6.07 -14.38
C GLY A 216 -1.13 5.40 -14.58
N GLU A 217 -2.07 6.12 -15.19
CA GLU A 217 -3.40 5.58 -15.48
C GLU A 217 -3.33 4.40 -16.45
N ASP A 218 -2.41 4.44 -17.43
CA ASP A 218 -2.13 3.33 -18.36
C ASP A 218 -1.69 2.04 -17.64
N VAL A 219 -0.81 2.17 -16.64
CA VAL A 219 -0.35 1.04 -15.81
C VAL A 219 -1.51 0.44 -15.02
N PHE A 220 -2.37 1.29 -14.44
CA PHE A 220 -3.57 0.85 -13.73
C PHE A 220 -4.56 0.14 -14.66
N GLN A 221 -4.88 0.73 -15.80
CA GLN A 221 -5.81 0.15 -16.77
C GLN A 221 -5.33 -1.23 -17.26
N ARG A 222 -4.02 -1.41 -17.44
CA ARG A 222 -3.47 -2.71 -17.81
C ARG A 222 -3.72 -3.80 -16.75
N PHE A 223 -3.69 -3.47 -15.46
CA PHE A 223 -4.08 -4.42 -14.43
C PHE A 223 -5.58 -4.73 -14.47
N MET A 224 -6.43 -3.76 -14.83
CA MET A 224 -7.88 -3.92 -14.91
C MET A 224 -8.32 -4.87 -16.04
N GLU A 225 -7.45 -5.16 -17.01
CA GLU A 225 -7.71 -6.15 -18.07
C GLU A 225 -7.63 -7.60 -17.57
N TYR A 226 -7.02 -7.84 -16.40
CA TYR A 226 -6.94 -9.17 -15.81
C TYR A 226 -8.15 -9.43 -14.89
N PRO A 227 -8.65 -10.68 -14.83
CA PRO A 227 -9.79 -11.02 -13.98
C PRO A 227 -9.50 -10.70 -12.51
N GLY A 228 -10.53 -10.32 -11.75
CA GLY A 228 -10.45 -10.15 -10.30
C GLY A 228 -9.89 -8.80 -9.84
N TYR A 229 -9.01 -8.15 -10.59
CA TYR A 229 -8.41 -6.88 -10.16
C TYR A 229 -9.44 -5.75 -10.12
N SER A 230 -10.32 -5.65 -11.12
CA SER A 230 -11.43 -4.70 -11.13
C SER A 230 -12.39 -4.95 -9.97
N GLU A 231 -12.79 -6.20 -9.76
CA GLU A 231 -13.76 -6.57 -8.73
C GLU A 231 -13.26 -6.22 -7.32
N ILE A 232 -12.03 -6.61 -7.00
CA ILE A 232 -11.44 -6.31 -5.68
C ILE A 232 -11.24 -4.80 -5.50
N TYR A 233 -10.78 -4.08 -6.53
CA TYR A 233 -10.58 -2.64 -6.46
C TYR A 233 -11.89 -1.89 -6.25
N GLU A 234 -12.93 -2.22 -7.03
CA GLU A 234 -14.26 -1.62 -6.91
C GLU A 234 -14.90 -1.90 -5.56
N ALA A 235 -14.78 -3.13 -5.05
CA ALA A 235 -15.26 -3.51 -3.72
C ALA A 235 -14.62 -2.68 -2.59
N CYS A 236 -13.38 -2.22 -2.78
CA CYS A 236 -12.64 -1.43 -1.81
C CYS A 236 -12.83 0.10 -1.96
N LEU A 237 -13.43 0.60 -3.05
CA LEU A 237 -13.63 2.04 -3.27
C LEU A 237 -14.30 2.78 -2.10
N PRO A 238 -15.31 2.23 -1.40
CA PRO A 238 -15.90 2.89 -0.24
C PRO A 238 -14.88 3.20 0.87
N PHE A 239 -13.80 2.43 0.97
CA PHE A 239 -12.77 2.56 1.99
C PHE A 239 -11.59 3.44 1.52
N MET A 240 -11.64 3.99 0.30
CA MET A 240 -10.59 4.85 -0.28
C MET A 240 -11.00 6.32 -0.40
N GLN A 241 -12.18 6.71 0.10
CA GLN A 241 -12.69 8.06 -0.07
C GLN A 241 -11.84 9.11 0.65
N LYS A 242 -11.35 8.79 1.86
CA LYS A 242 -10.41 9.64 2.59
C LYS A 242 -8.98 9.35 2.15
N ARG A 243 -8.35 10.37 1.55
CA ARG A 243 -7.03 10.26 0.89
C ARG A 243 -5.93 11.07 1.58
N ASP A 244 -6.31 11.87 2.56
CA ASP A 244 -5.54 12.81 3.38
C ASP A 244 -5.65 12.51 4.89
#